data_AF-A0A523TNT2-F1
#
_entry.id   AF-A0A523TNT2-F1
#
_cell.length_a   1.000
_cell.length_b   1.000
_cell.length_c   1.000
_cell.angle_alpha   90.00
_cell.angle_beta   90.00
_cell.angle_gamma   90.00
#
_symmetry.space_group_name_H-M   'P 1'
#
loop_
_entity.id
_entity.type
_entity.pdbx_description
1 polymer ?
#
loop_
_entity_poly.entity_id
_entity_poly.type
_entity_poly.pdbx_seq_one_letter_code
_entity_poly.pdbx_strand_id
1 'polypeptide(L)'
;MTKNVINHNICDMSEEERKRIENEFKSNLRYSWQKSIAYALSYKATIEKVMEELIVMFQNFIPKNHPLKELICEVITSSFKEVLGKLFTSNDITDIEIENDFITITSTKLKGILF
;
A
#
# COMPACT_ATOMS: atom_id res chain seq x y z
N MET A 1 20.19 -9.43 -5.70
CA MET A 1 19.87 -8.03 -6.08
C MET A 1 19.20 -7.39 -4.88
N THR A 2 19.89 -6.48 -4.19
CA THR A 2 19.46 -5.98 -2.88
C THR A 2 19.46 -4.46 -2.88
N LYS A 3 18.27 -3.91 -2.56
CA LYS A 3 17.98 -2.63 -1.89
C LYS A 3 18.32 -1.32 -2.62
N ASN A 4 17.28 -0.70 -3.16
CA ASN A 4 17.16 0.76 -3.06
C ASN A 4 16.49 1.07 -1.73
N VAL A 5 17.27 1.69 -0.85
CA VAL A 5 16.85 2.12 0.49
C VAL A 5 16.26 3.52 0.33
N ILE A 6 15.00 3.70 0.73
CA ILE A 6 14.45 5.02 1.02
C ILE A 6 15.25 5.55 2.21
N ASN A 7 16.32 6.29 1.92
CA ASN A 7 17.24 6.83 2.92
C ASN A 7 17.70 8.22 2.48
N HIS A 8 16.78 9.15 2.28
CA HIS A 8 17.12 10.55 2.05
C HIS A 8 16.31 11.44 2.99
N ASN A 9 17.01 12.39 3.61
CA ASN A 9 16.42 13.49 4.37
C ASN A 9 15.37 14.17 3.49
N ILE A 10 14.12 14.18 3.95
CA ILE A 10 12.93 14.57 3.18
C ILE A 10 12.93 16.06 2.78
N CYS A 11 13.75 16.91 3.41
CA CYS A 11 13.72 18.36 3.22
C CYS A 11 14.27 18.89 1.87
N ASP A 12 15.13 18.14 1.16
CA ASP A 12 15.79 18.63 -0.07
C ASP A 12 15.49 17.77 -1.31
N MET A 13 14.37 17.03 -1.30
CA MET A 13 14.06 16.09 -2.37
C MET A 13 13.52 16.79 -3.63
N SER A 14 14.16 16.54 -4.77
CA SER A 14 13.73 17.07 -6.06
C SER A 14 12.35 16.53 -6.47
N GLU A 15 11.62 17.26 -7.31
CA GLU A 15 10.32 16.82 -7.83
C GLU A 15 10.41 15.48 -8.59
N GLU A 16 11.54 15.24 -9.27
CA GLU A 16 11.80 13.98 -9.97
C GLU A 16 11.98 12.81 -9.01
N GLU A 17 12.69 13.01 -7.90
CA GLU A 17 12.85 11.98 -6.86
C GLU A 17 11.53 11.69 -6.15
N ARG A 18 10.72 12.71 -5.85
CA ARG A 18 9.37 12.51 -5.29
C ARG A 18 8.52 11.67 -6.21
N LYS A 19 8.48 11.99 -7.51
CA LYS A 19 7.75 11.21 -8.52
C LYS A 19 8.26 9.77 -8.62
N ARG A 20 9.58 9.55 -8.56
CA ARG A 20 10.15 8.20 -8.56
C ARG A 20 9.65 7.41 -7.35
N ILE A 21 9.72 7.98 -6.16
CA ILE A 21 9.26 7.35 -4.92
C ILE A 21 7.75 7.08 -4.96
N GLU A 22 6.94 8.04 -5.42
CA GLU A 22 5.50 7.85 -5.58
C GLU A 22 5.17 6.68 -6.54
N ASN A 23 5.91 6.55 -7.64
CA ASN A 23 5.72 5.45 -8.59
C ASN A 23 6.16 4.10 -8.02
N GLU A 24 7.25 4.06 -7.24
CA GLU A 24 7.67 2.87 -6.50
C GLU A 24 6.60 2.45 -5.49
N PHE A 25 6.02 3.41 -4.76
CA PHE A 25 4.93 3.12 -3.82
C PHE A 25 3.70 2.53 -4.50
N LYS A 26 3.23 3.14 -5.59
CA LYS A 26 2.08 2.62 -6.35
C LYS A 26 2.32 1.18 -6.84
N SER A 27 3.53 0.92 -7.33
CA SER A 27 3.91 -0.41 -7.82
C SER A 27 3.94 -1.44 -6.67
N ASN A 28 4.48 -1.07 -5.52
CA ASN A 28 4.54 -1.93 -4.33
C ASN A 28 3.15 -2.17 -3.72
N LEU A 29 2.27 -1.17 -3.71
CA LEU A 29 0.87 -1.31 -3.28
C LEU A 29 0.12 -2.29 -4.17
N ARG A 30 0.23 -2.13 -5.49
CA ARG A 30 -0.37 -3.04 -6.48
C ARG A 30 0.12 -4.47 -6.30
N TYR A 31 1.43 -4.65 -6.19
CA TYR A 31 2.03 -5.97 -5.97
C TYR A 31 1.50 -6.63 -4.70
N SER A 32 1.48 -5.88 -3.60
CA SER A 32 1.03 -6.39 -2.29
C SER A 32 -0.46 -6.77 -2.33
N TRP A 33 -1.29 -5.95 -2.96
CA TRP A 33 -2.71 -6.24 -3.20
C TRP A 33 -2.91 -7.54 -3.97
N GLN A 34 -2.27 -7.67 -5.14
CA GLN A 34 -2.45 -8.84 -5.99
C GLN A 34 -2.01 -10.14 -5.29
N LYS A 35 -0.93 -10.07 -4.49
CA LYS A 35 -0.48 -11.20 -3.67
C LYS A 35 -1.46 -11.54 -2.55
N SER A 36 -1.98 -10.55 -1.82
CA SER A 36 -2.95 -10.79 -0.75
C SER A 36 -4.28 -11.34 -1.28
N ILE A 37 -4.74 -10.91 -2.47
CA ILE A 37 -5.94 -11.46 -3.11
C ILE A 37 -5.68 -12.90 -3.60
N ALA A 38 -4.54 -13.18 -4.21
CA ALA A 38 -4.17 -14.54 -4.60
C ALA A 38 -4.12 -15.48 -3.38
N TYR A 39 -3.59 -14.99 -2.25
CA TYR A 39 -3.62 -15.70 -0.97
C TYR A 39 -5.05 -15.95 -0.48
N ALA A 40 -5.93 -14.95 -0.54
CA ALA A 40 -7.34 -15.07 -0.17
C ALA A 40 -8.04 -16.21 -0.95
N LEU A 41 -7.86 -16.22 -2.27
CA LEU A 41 -8.46 -17.20 -3.17
C LEU A 41 -7.90 -18.61 -2.97
N SER A 42 -6.58 -18.73 -2.77
CA SER A 42 -5.92 -20.03 -2.63
C SER A 42 -6.26 -20.74 -1.32
N TYR A 43 -6.43 -19.98 -0.24
CA TYR A 43 -6.57 -20.52 1.12
C TYR A 43 -7.93 -20.28 1.77
N LYS A 44 -8.88 -19.64 1.06
CA LYS A 44 -10.17 -19.20 1.62
C LYS A 44 -9.96 -18.40 2.92
N ALA A 45 -9.01 -17.48 2.89
CA ALA A 45 -8.59 -16.73 4.07
C ALA A 45 -9.66 -15.72 4.51
N THR A 46 -9.66 -15.38 5.81
CA THR A 46 -10.51 -14.31 6.34
C THR A 46 -9.97 -12.95 5.91
N ILE A 47 -10.80 -11.92 5.97
CA ILE A 47 -10.40 -10.54 5.65
C ILE A 47 -9.21 -10.10 6.50
N GLU A 48 -9.18 -10.48 7.78
CA GLU A 48 -8.06 -10.17 8.68
C GLU A 48 -6.74 -10.76 8.16
N LYS A 49 -6.75 -12.01 7.72
CA LYS A 49 -5.55 -12.67 7.17
C LYS A 49 -5.11 -12.05 5.84
N VAL A 50 -6.06 -11.63 5.00
CA VAL A 50 -5.75 -10.93 3.75
C VAL A 50 -5.09 -9.58 4.05
N MET A 51 -5.59 -8.86 5.04
CA MET A 51 -5.03 -7.59 5.49
C MET A 51 -3.63 -7.77 6.11
N GLU A 52 -3.42 -8.80 6.92
CA GLU A 52 -2.10 -9.15 7.46
C GLU A 52 -1.12 -9.46 6.32
N GLU A 53 -1.51 -10.29 5.36
CA GLU A 53 -0.69 -10.64 4.20
C GLU A 53 -0.34 -9.39 3.36
N LEU A 54 -1.30 -8.50 3.14
CA LEU A 54 -1.10 -7.22 2.44
C LEU A 54 -0.04 -6.37 3.15
N ILE A 55 -0.13 -6.22 4.47
CA ILE A 55 0.81 -5.43 5.26
C ILE A 55 2.19 -6.08 5.23
N VAL A 56 2.29 -7.40 5.45
CA VAL A 56 3.55 -8.14 5.41
C VAL A 56 4.24 -8.00 4.06
N MET A 57 3.48 -8.14 2.97
CA MET A 57 4.01 -7.99 1.61
C MET A 57 4.55 -6.58 1.39
N PHE A 58 3.81 -5.56 1.81
CA PHE A 58 4.25 -4.19 1.63
C PHE A 58 5.46 -3.82 2.50
N GLN A 59 5.49 -4.28 3.75
CA GLN A 59 6.57 -4.01 4.69
C GLN A 59 7.94 -4.51 4.19
N ASN A 60 7.98 -5.51 3.30
CA ASN A 60 9.22 -5.99 2.70
C ASN A 60 9.94 -4.92 1.85
N PHE A 61 9.21 -3.89 1.41
CA PHE A 61 9.77 -2.77 0.63
C PHE A 61 10.22 -1.60 1.51
N ILE A 62 9.88 -1.60 2.81
CA ILE A 62 10.26 -0.54 3.75
C ILE A 62 11.51 -0.97 4.53
N PRO A 63 12.54 -0.11 4.68
CA PRO A 63 13.67 -0.40 5.54
C PRO A 63 13.23 -0.78 6.97
N LYS A 64 13.87 -1.79 7.57
CA LYS A 64 13.47 -2.32 8.90
C LYS A 64 13.39 -1.24 9.99
N ASN A 65 14.28 -0.26 9.96
CA ASN A 65 14.40 0.81 10.95
C ASN A 65 13.83 2.15 10.46
N HIS A 66 12.94 2.14 9.46
CA HIS A 66 12.34 3.37 8.96
C HIS A 66 11.45 4.01 10.05
N PRO A 67 11.64 5.29 10.39
CA PRO A 67 10.98 5.92 11.55
C PRO A 67 9.45 6.00 11.42
N LEU A 68 8.93 6.08 10.20
CA LEU A 68 7.50 6.15 9.92
C LEU A 68 6.87 4.79 9.59
N LYS A 69 7.56 3.67 9.83
CA LYS A 69 7.11 2.35 9.38
C LYS A 69 5.73 1.97 9.93
N GLU A 70 5.49 2.21 11.22
CA GLU A 70 4.20 1.94 11.85
C GLU A 70 3.08 2.79 11.25
N LEU A 71 3.31 4.10 11.11
CA LEU A 71 2.37 5.02 10.49
C LEU A 71 2.02 4.64 9.05
N ILE A 72 3.01 4.19 8.26
CA ILE A 72 2.77 3.67 6.90
C ILE A 72 1.84 2.45 6.94
N CYS A 73 2.03 1.54 7.90
CA CYS A 73 1.18 0.35 8.04
C CYS A 73 -0.25 0.69 8.46
N GLU A 74 -0.42 1.68 9.34
CA GLU A 74 -1.72 2.21 9.72
C GLU A 74 -2.45 2.83 8.52
N VAL A 75 -1.73 3.59 7.69
CA VAL A 75 -2.29 4.19 6.47
C VAL A 75 -2.78 3.10 5.51
N ILE A 76 -1.99 2.05 5.27
CA ILE A 76 -2.37 0.92 4.41
C ILE A 76 -3.60 0.20 4.97
N THR A 77 -3.58 -0.09 6.28
CA THR A 77 -4.69 -0.75 6.99
C THR A 77 -5.98 0.05 6.88
N SER A 78 -5.92 1.36 7.14
CA SER A 78 -7.07 2.25 7.08
C SER A 78 -7.64 2.33 5.67
N SER A 79 -6.78 2.42 4.66
CA SER A 79 -7.18 2.52 3.25
C SER A 79 -7.80 1.22 2.74
N PHE A 80 -7.26 0.07 3.17
CA PHE A 80 -7.85 -1.23 2.88
C PHE A 80 -9.26 -1.35 3.46
N LYS A 81 -9.45 -1.00 4.74
CA LYS A 81 -10.78 -0.98 5.39
C LYS A 81 -11.77 -0.03 4.72
N GLU A 82 -11.31 1.14 4.30
CA GLU A 82 -12.12 2.13 3.59
C GLU A 82 -12.64 1.58 2.25
N VAL A 83 -11.78 0.93 1.48
CA VAL A 83 -12.14 0.30 0.20
C VAL A 83 -13.09 -0.89 0.39
N LEU A 84 -12.85 -1.71 1.42
CA LEU A 84 -13.79 -2.78 1.79
C LEU A 84 -15.16 -2.22 2.18
N GLY A 85 -15.21 -1.09 2.89
CA GLY A 85 -16.46 -0.39 3.19
C GLY A 85 -17.23 -0.04 1.92
N LYS A 86 -16.55 0.51 0.90
CA LYS A 86 -17.17 0.84 -0.40
C LYS A 86 -17.73 -0.39 -1.10
N LEU A 87 -16.96 -1.49 -1.10
CA LEU A 87 -17.35 -2.79 -1.65
C LEU A 87 -18.69 -3.29 -1.09
N PHE A 88 -18.91 -3.17 0.22
CA PHE A 88 -20.16 -3.60 0.85
C PHE A 88 -21.34 -2.65 0.60
N THR A 89 -21.09 -1.44 0.08
CA THR A 89 -22.12 -0.40 -0.14
C THR A 89 -22.46 -0.16 -1.61
N SER A 90 -21.70 -0.73 -2.55
CA SER A 90 -21.87 -0.50 -3.99
C SER A 90 -22.08 -1.83 -4.73
N ASN A 91 -23.15 -1.90 -5.54
CA ASN A 91 -23.50 -3.10 -6.31
C ASN A 91 -22.74 -3.25 -7.65
N ASP A 92 -22.08 -2.19 -8.13
CA ASP A 92 -21.50 -2.12 -9.48
C ASP A 92 -20.02 -1.71 -9.48
N ILE A 93 -19.17 -2.33 -8.64
CA ILE A 93 -17.74 -2.05 -8.61
C ILE A 93 -16.93 -3.28 -9.06
N THR A 94 -15.98 -3.08 -9.97
CA THR A 94 -15.11 -4.15 -10.49
C THR A 94 -13.84 -4.33 -9.65
N ASP A 95 -13.24 -5.51 -9.71
CA ASP A 95 -11.94 -5.82 -9.08
C ASP A 95 -10.84 -4.80 -9.41
N ILE A 96 -10.82 -4.32 -10.66
CA ILE A 96 -9.84 -3.33 -11.13
C ILE A 96 -10.08 -1.96 -10.49
N GLU A 97 -11.36 -1.55 -10.36
CA GLU A 97 -11.72 -0.28 -9.72
C GLU A 97 -11.39 -0.30 -8.23
N ILE A 98 -11.65 -1.41 -7.55
CA ILE A 98 -11.30 -1.60 -6.13
C ILE A 98 -9.79 -1.49 -5.91
N GLU A 99 -9.00 -2.16 -6.75
CA GLU A 99 -7.54 -2.07 -6.69
C GLU A 99 -7.06 -0.61 -6.90
N ASN A 100 -7.60 0.06 -7.92
CA ASN A 100 -7.21 1.43 -8.24
C ASN A 100 -7.62 2.42 -7.14
N ASP A 101 -8.79 2.24 -6.53
CA ASP A 101 -9.25 3.02 -5.39
C ASP A 101 -8.31 2.82 -4.20
N PHE A 102 -7.95 1.58 -3.89
CA PHE A 102 -6.98 1.27 -2.84
C PHE A 102 -5.64 1.96 -3.08
N ILE A 103 -5.08 1.84 -4.28
CA ILE A 103 -3.80 2.48 -4.63
C ILE A 103 -3.91 4.00 -4.50
N THR A 104 -5.00 4.60 -5.00
CA THR A 104 -5.19 6.06 -5.02
C THR A 104 -5.35 6.63 -3.62
N ILE A 105 -6.22 6.04 -2.80
CA ILE A 105 -6.46 6.47 -1.41
C ILE A 105 -5.17 6.32 -0.60
N THR A 106 -4.53 5.15 -0.70
CA THR A 106 -3.30 4.88 0.06
C THR A 106 -2.18 5.81 -0.35
N SER A 107 -1.95 6.00 -1.67
CA SER A 107 -0.91 6.91 -2.17
C SER A 107 -1.13 8.34 -1.72
N THR A 108 -2.38 8.81 -1.71
CA THR A 108 -2.72 10.17 -1.27
C THR A 108 -2.39 10.38 0.21
N LYS A 109 -2.76 9.41 1.06
CA LYS A 109 -2.44 9.45 2.49
C LYS A 109 -0.94 9.32 2.75
N LEU A 110 -0.24 8.44 2.03
CA LEU A 110 1.21 8.28 2.13
C LEU A 110 1.95 9.56 1.72
N LYS A 111 1.45 10.26 0.70
CA LYS A 111 2.02 11.55 0.27
C LYS A 111 2.02 12.55 1.42
N GLY A 112 0.90 12.69 2.14
CA GLY A 112 0.77 13.64 3.25
C GLY A 112 1.59 13.32 4.51
N ILE A 113 2.17 12.12 4.61
CA ILE A 113 3.06 11.76 5.72
C ILE A 113 4.54 11.75 5.32
N LEU A 114 4.85 11.62 4.02
CA LEU A 114 6.21 11.49 3.50
C LEU A 114 6.75 12.78 2.87
N PHE A 115 5.89 13.73 2.50
CA PHE A 115 6.24 14.98 1.80
C PHE A 115 5.45 16.16 2.33
#